data_AF-A0A2S0WJB5-F1
#
_entry.id   AF-A0A2S0WJB5-F1
#
_cell.length_a   1.000
_cell.length_b   1.000
_cell.length_c   1.000
_cell.angle_alpha   90.00
_cell.angle_beta   90.00
_cell.angle_gamma   90.00
#
_symmetry.space_group_name_H-M   'P 1'
#
loop_
_entity.id
_entity.type
_entity.pdbx_description
1 polymer ?
#
loop_
_entity_poly.entity_id
_entity_poly.type
_entity_poly.pdbx_seq_one_letter_code
_entity_poly.pdbx_strand_id
1 'polypeptide(L)'
;MAQFICPNCEYVYDEQDGNPREGWPAGTAFADIDPDWTCPDCGVREQVDFLPIEEFERNDQDGNIIAAELRGTPQTTTPQTTTPGDGS
;
A
#
# COMPACT_ATOMS: atom_id res chain seq x y z
N MET A 1 13.83 13.38 -4.31
CA MET A 1 13.91 12.37 -3.26
C MET A 1 12.62 11.60 -3.29
N ALA A 2 12.71 10.29 -3.23
CA ALA A 2 11.57 9.39 -3.27
C ALA A 2 10.89 9.36 -1.90
N GLN A 3 9.61 9.04 -1.90
CA GLN A 3 8.81 8.85 -0.70
C GLN A 3 8.16 7.47 -0.80
N PHE A 4 8.03 6.79 0.32
CA PHE A 4 7.53 5.42 0.39
C PHE A 4 6.40 5.35 1.39
N ILE A 5 5.28 4.77 1.01
CA ILE A 5 4.08 4.63 1.83
C ILE A 5 3.90 3.18 2.29
N CYS A 6 3.59 3.02 3.57
CA CYS A 6 3.19 1.74 4.13
C CYS A 6 1.73 1.45 3.72
N PRO A 7 1.43 0.35 3.01
CA PRO A 7 0.06 0.03 2.60
C PRO A 7 -0.86 -0.39 3.77
N ASN A 8 -0.30 -0.61 4.97
CA ASN A 8 -1.06 -1.03 6.15
C ASN A 8 -1.58 0.16 7.00
N CYS A 9 -0.73 1.16 7.23
CA CYS A 9 -1.03 2.30 8.12
C CYS A 9 -0.90 3.66 7.43
N GLU A 10 -0.59 3.68 6.13
CA GLU A 10 -0.43 4.90 5.34
C GLU A 10 0.70 5.80 5.82
N TYR A 11 1.62 5.28 6.65
CA TYR A 11 2.83 5.97 7.05
C TYR A 11 3.72 6.24 5.84
N VAL A 12 4.14 7.50 5.68
CA VAL A 12 5.02 7.94 4.59
C VAL A 12 6.44 8.15 5.14
N TYR A 13 7.39 7.38 4.62
CA TYR A 13 8.82 7.64 4.78
C TYR A 13 9.28 8.60 3.69
N ASP A 14 9.85 9.74 4.08
CA ASP A 14 10.48 10.70 3.18
C ASP A 14 11.99 10.61 3.31
N GLU A 15 12.70 10.43 2.20
CA GLU A 15 14.17 10.35 2.23
C GLU A 15 14.83 11.68 2.62
N GLN A 16 14.16 12.83 2.43
CA GLN A 16 14.72 14.13 2.82
C GLN A 16 14.69 14.32 4.33
N ASP A 17 13.60 13.94 4.98
CA ASP A 17 13.43 14.01 6.42
C ASP A 17 14.13 12.83 7.12
N GLY A 18 14.19 11.68 6.45
CA GLY A 18 14.67 10.42 7.00
C GLY A 18 13.76 9.92 8.12
N ASN A 19 14.33 9.21 9.07
CA ASN A 19 13.67 8.92 10.34
C ASN A 19 14.66 9.06 11.51
N PRO A 20 14.85 10.28 12.04
CA PRO A 20 15.79 10.53 13.12
C PRO A 20 15.41 9.81 14.43
N ARG A 21 14.17 9.34 14.55
CA ARG A 21 13.68 8.61 15.73
C ARG A 21 14.29 7.22 15.85
N GLU A 22 14.51 6.54 14.72
CA GLU A 22 15.21 5.25 14.65
C GLU A 22 16.71 5.38 14.38
N GLY A 23 17.20 6.58 14.06
CA GLY A 23 18.61 6.84 13.83
C GLY A 23 18.98 7.08 12.36
N TRP A 24 17.99 7.26 11.49
CA TRP A 24 18.19 7.57 10.07
C TRP A 24 18.13 9.09 9.86
N PRO A 25 19.25 9.79 9.61
CA PRO A 25 19.23 11.23 9.43
C PRO A 25 18.53 11.64 8.13
N ALA A 26 18.14 12.92 8.06
CA ALA A 26 17.68 13.59 6.86
C ALA A 26 18.64 13.35 5.67
N GLY A 27 18.10 12.92 4.54
CA GLY A 27 18.86 12.55 3.34
C GLY A 27 19.23 11.06 3.23
N THR A 28 18.71 10.21 4.13
CA THR A 28 18.90 8.75 4.04
C THR A 28 17.96 8.17 2.97
N ALA A 29 18.56 7.62 1.92
CA ALA A 29 17.81 6.93 0.87
C ALA A 29 17.12 5.69 1.42
N PHE A 30 15.92 5.38 0.95
CA PHE A 30 15.15 4.22 1.40
C PHE A 30 15.85 2.90 1.08
N ALA A 31 16.66 2.89 0.01
CA ALA A 31 17.51 1.77 -0.38
C ALA A 31 18.73 1.57 0.55
N ASP A 32 19.07 2.56 1.38
CA ASP A 32 20.15 2.47 2.38
C ASP A 32 19.64 1.93 3.72
N ILE A 33 18.34 1.96 3.94
CA ILE A 33 17.69 1.41 5.13
C ILE A 33 17.73 -0.12 5.07
N ASP A 34 17.98 -0.75 6.22
CA ASP A 34 17.91 -2.21 6.35
C ASP A 34 16.55 -2.79 5.96
N PRO A 35 16.51 -3.95 5.28
CA PRO A 35 15.25 -4.60 4.89
C PRO A 35 14.43 -5.07 6.10
N ASP A 36 15.07 -5.29 7.25
CA ASP A 36 14.45 -5.66 8.53
C ASP A 36 13.84 -4.45 9.27
N TRP A 37 14.07 -3.23 8.77
CA TRP A 37 13.52 -2.02 9.38
C TRP A 37 12.00 -2.07 9.37
N THR A 38 11.43 -2.07 10.57
CA THR A 38 9.99 -2.16 10.76
C THR A 38 9.36 -0.77 10.76
N CYS A 39 8.17 -0.66 10.18
CA CYS A 39 7.41 0.58 10.16
C CYS A 39 7.25 1.15 11.58
N PRO A 40 7.65 2.40 11.84
CA PRO A 40 7.62 3.01 13.17
C PRO A 40 6.21 3.24 13.72
N ASP A 41 5.21 3.29 12.84
CA ASP A 41 3.83 3.57 13.22
C ASP A 41 3.08 2.28 13.57
N CYS A 42 3.13 1.27 12.68
CA CYS A 42 2.38 0.03 12.88
C CYS A 42 3.21 -1.13 13.44
N GLY A 43 4.52 -1.20 13.17
CA GLY A 43 5.37 -2.32 13.56
C GLY A 43 5.01 -3.68 12.91
N VAL A 44 4.09 -3.70 11.93
CA VAL A 44 3.61 -4.94 11.28
C VAL A 44 4.32 -5.18 9.95
N ARG A 45 4.77 -4.12 9.29
CA ARG A 45 5.39 -4.16 7.97
C ARG A 45 6.84 -3.74 8.03
N GLU A 46 7.65 -4.30 7.16
CA GLU A 46 9.07 -4.03 7.03
C GLU A 46 9.33 -3.14 5.80
N GLN A 47 10.54 -2.60 5.70
CA GLN A 47 11.03 -1.77 4.59
C GLN A 47 10.65 -2.36 3.22
N VAL A 48 10.73 -3.68 3.08
CA VAL A 48 10.45 -4.39 1.82
C VAL A 48 8.98 -4.33 1.38
N ASP A 49 8.06 -4.06 2.30
CA ASP A 49 6.61 -4.02 2.06
C ASP A 49 6.12 -2.60 1.73
N PHE A 50 6.96 -1.59 1.92
CA PHE A 50 6.62 -0.22 1.55
C PHE A 50 6.58 -0.06 0.02
N LEU A 51 5.67 0.79 -0.44
CA LEU A 51 5.48 1.09 -1.85
C LEU A 51 5.92 2.51 -2.15
N PRO A 52 6.57 2.79 -3.29
CA PRO A 52 6.91 4.15 -3.68
C PRO A 52 5.62 4.96 -3.90
N ILE A 53 5.54 6.14 -3.29
CA ILE A 53 4.36 7.02 -3.38
C ILE A 53 4.08 7.45 -4.82
N GLU A 54 5.10 7.46 -5.67
CA GLU A 54 5.00 7.78 -7.10
C GLU A 54 4.11 6.78 -7.86
N GLU A 55 4.03 5.54 -7.38
CA GLU A 55 3.10 4.51 -7.85
C GLU A 55 1.72 4.63 -7.18
N PHE A 56 1.65 5.29 -6.02
CA PHE A 56 0.42 5.50 -5.26
C PHE A 56 -0.35 6.77 -5.69
N GLU A 57 0.35 7.85 -6.04
CA GLU A 57 -0.20 9.17 -6.40
C GLU A 57 -0.70 9.29 -7.85
N ARG A 58 -1.04 8.16 -8.49
CA ARG A 58 -1.66 8.15 -9.83
C ARG A 58 -3.03 7.48 -9.90
N ASN A 59 -3.81 7.51 -8.82
CA ASN A 59 -5.27 7.33 -8.89
C ASN A 59 -5.94 8.67 -8.60
N ASP A 60 -6.37 9.37 -9.65
CA ASP A 60 -7.16 10.62 -9.58
C ASP A 60 -8.52 10.39 -8.85
N GLN A 61 -9.34 11.44 -8.65
CA GLN A 61 -10.68 11.39 -8.05
C GLN A 61 -11.71 10.48 -8.77
N ASP A 62 -11.31 9.73 -9.80
CA ASP A 62 -12.04 8.61 -10.44
C ASP A 62 -11.37 7.21 -10.21
N GLY A 63 -10.23 7.14 -9.52
CA GLY A 63 -9.70 5.92 -8.90
C GLY A 63 -9.13 4.84 -9.82
N ASN A 64 -8.71 5.14 -11.06
CA ASN A 64 -8.30 4.09 -12.00
C ASN A 64 -6.77 3.94 -12.19
N ILE A 65 -6.26 2.79 -11.74
CA ILE A 65 -4.91 2.27 -11.99
C ILE A 65 -4.82 1.69 -13.41
N ILE A 66 -3.94 2.22 -14.27
CA ILE A 66 -3.46 1.46 -15.42
C ILE A 66 -2.36 0.47 -14.97
N ALA A 67 -2.73 -0.47 -14.10
CA ALA A 67 -1.95 -1.70 -13.96
C ALA A 67 -2.07 -2.45 -15.30
N ALA A 68 -0.96 -2.61 -16.00
CA ALA A 68 -0.94 -3.12 -17.37
C ALA A 68 -1.52 -4.56 -17.52
N GLU A 69 -1.85 -5.32 -16.47
CA GLU A 69 -2.08 -6.77 -16.61
C GLU A 69 -3.20 -7.41 -15.75
N LEU A 70 -4.28 -6.72 -15.35
CA LEU A 70 -5.39 -7.38 -14.62
C LEU A 70 -6.79 -7.17 -15.21
N ARG A 71 -6.91 -7.07 -16.54
CA ARG A 71 -8.16 -7.38 -17.27
C ARG A 71 -8.22 -8.86 -17.70
N GLY A 72 -7.70 -9.73 -16.85
CA GLY A 72 -7.66 -11.17 -17.05
C GLY A 72 -8.06 -11.89 -15.78
N THR A 73 -9.34 -11.81 -15.39
CA THR A 73 -10.12 -12.95 -14.88
C THR A 73 -11.55 -12.51 -14.57
N PRO A 74 -12.57 -13.24 -15.05
CA PRO A 74 -13.97 -12.94 -14.79
C PRO A 74 -14.31 -13.26 -13.34
N GLN A 75 -14.79 -12.27 -12.59
CA GLN A 75 -15.31 -12.48 -11.24
C GLN A 75 -16.51 -13.42 -11.30
N THR A 76 -16.23 -14.69 -11.01
CA THR A 76 -17.23 -15.69 -10.66
C THR A 76 -17.61 -15.42 -9.21
N THR A 77 -18.73 -14.74 -8.98
CA THR A 77 -19.36 -14.73 -7.66
C THR A 77 -20.85 -15.03 -7.81
N THR A 78 -21.13 -16.33 -7.77
CA THR A 78 -22.29 -17.03 -7.18
C THR A 78 -23.72 -16.65 -7.62
N PRO A 79 -24.55 -17.61 -8.07
CA PRO A 79 -25.96 -17.39 -8.35
C PRO A 79 -26.74 -17.14 -7.06
N GLN A 80 -27.48 -16.03 -7.00
CA GLN A 80 -28.45 -15.80 -5.94
C GLN A 80 -29.63 -16.77 -6.12
N THR A 81 -29.63 -17.87 -5.37
CA THR A 81 -30.81 -18.71 -5.15
C THR A 81 -31.68 -18.04 -4.10
N THR A 82 -32.61 -17.20 -4.55
CA THR A 82 -33.71 -16.74 -3.70
C THR A 82 -34.82 -17.77 -3.77
N THR A 83 -34.87 -18.62 -2.74
CA THR A 83 -35.97 -19.56 -2.48
C THR A 83 -37.28 -18.80 -2.27
N PRO A 84 -38.41 -19.18 -2.92
CA PRO A 84 -39.73 -18.67 -2.55
C PRO A 84 -40.22 -19.37 -1.27
N GLY A 85 -40.33 -18.59 -0.19
CA GLY A 85 -40.90 -19.01 1.09
C GLY A 85 -42.36 -18.55 1.22
N ASP A 86 -43.24 -19.54 1.16
CA ASP A 86 -44.67 -19.55 1.47
C ASP A 86 -44.97 -19.14 2.94
N GLY A 87 -46.12 -18.48 3.18
CA GLY A 87 -46.78 -18.52 4.49
C GLY A 87 -47.44 -17.24 5.01
N SER A 88 -48.71 -17.00 4.67
CA SER A 88 -49.87 -16.83 5.59
C SER A 88 -51.05 -16.18 4.88
#